data_AF-A0ABD5S6I0-F1
#
_entry.id   AF-A0ABD5S6I0-F1
#
_cell.length_a   1.000
_cell.length_b   1.000
_cell.length_c   1.000
_cell.angle_alpha   90.00
_cell.angle_beta   90.00
_cell.angle_gamma   90.00
#
_symmetry.space_group_name_H-M   'P 1'
#
loop_
_entity.id
_entity.type
_entity.pdbx_description
1 polymer ?
#
loop_
_entity_poly.entity_id
_entity_poly.type
_entity_poly.pdbx_seq_one_letter_code
_entity_poly.pdbx_strand_id
1 'polypeptide(L)'
;MESRPAHTREGGTGWSRDRLPALHTIQPLSRSTYQAAVAATPENGVATVDAAVSEWDDRAAPRRYTDWENDRLAVAAEVDNSMQWAVCTARSLGDGFVWDNLLTDERLDESSDFRRLLQEAPNILQNSACLGWIAEEDELVDDVDEFGDRIQAVLEEICEMTRDMTHGEYREYNSRTAFRTKILTESLGVIGVMTRLLDFAGVDILRIGRMPRFKSDFADEKLSAIAKFVGINSAIASKYGMASVFRQLFEDRDEVLRWSLDVDVNAAEPFGELIGSWCLFADYGDRQEVFAEKLRSNVSPRDIRDDAPEIGVRVPVQTSTSRAQYRDLLDTALEKKNLLTTPEAVSVLHGLCRSPLAIANGVARALEPEAETRHIRSVELRRIIAALSPEQVLRNASSTPRKALVALAGAEEFLTQSALAERAGVSARSLRDHLPDLVDTGIVAMTDAGYRLQLSFAETDRDDGELPERYQDIYPQWVSDPTVSNDVHAAAGALRTARCHHGPDGPVPPKEIGFAGDVLLELTEPWPLLDEVLPALWAVTARACYREDAAVAGGALVERETEIMGRRPRQLSLQEATTGELVG
;
A
#
# COMPACT_ATOMS: atom_id res chain seq x y z
N MET A 1 21.59 -23.41 3.97
CA MET A 1 20.27 -24.04 3.78
C MET A 1 19.98 -24.05 2.30
N GLU A 2 19.90 -25.25 1.72
CA GLU A 2 19.49 -25.48 0.35
C GLU A 2 18.00 -25.13 0.21
N SER A 3 17.68 -24.06 -0.52
CA SER A 3 16.32 -23.75 -0.93
C SER A 3 16.15 -24.17 -2.39
N ARG A 4 15.33 -25.21 -2.62
CA ARG A 4 14.99 -25.71 -3.95
C ARG A 4 13.98 -24.75 -4.62
N PRO A 5 14.26 -24.24 -5.82
CA PRO A 5 13.40 -23.27 -6.51
C PRO A 5 12.27 -23.95 -7.31
N ALA A 6 11.12 -23.27 -7.39
CA ALA A 6 9.94 -23.72 -8.14
C ALA A 6 9.96 -23.27 -9.61
N HIS A 7 9.50 -24.19 -10.46
CA HIS A 7 9.47 -24.16 -11.92
C HIS A 7 8.20 -23.50 -12.49
N THR A 8 8.28 -23.06 -13.75
CA THR A 8 7.12 -23.04 -14.66
C THR A 8 7.48 -23.81 -15.96
N ARG A 9 6.60 -24.75 -16.36
CA ARG A 9 6.61 -25.54 -17.61
C ARG A 9 6.36 -24.62 -18.82
N GLU A 10 6.81 -24.87 -20.06
CA GLU A 10 7.24 -26.12 -20.71
C GLU A 10 8.11 -25.81 -21.95
N GLY A 11 9.14 -26.62 -22.22
CA GLY A 11 9.95 -26.54 -23.44
C GLY A 11 11.31 -27.21 -23.24
N GLY A 12 11.45 -28.45 -23.70
CA GLY A 12 12.65 -29.26 -23.52
C GLY A 12 13.89 -28.65 -24.15
N THR A 13 15.03 -28.90 -23.51
CA THR A 13 16.43 -28.58 -23.90
C THR A 13 16.94 -27.20 -23.47
N GLY A 14 17.82 -27.20 -22.45
CA GLY A 14 18.70 -26.07 -22.12
C GLY A 14 18.16 -25.11 -21.05
N TRP A 15 18.69 -25.24 -19.83
CA TRP A 15 18.37 -24.38 -18.69
C TRP A 15 19.15 -23.05 -18.76
N SER A 16 18.45 -21.92 -18.69
CA SER A 16 18.95 -20.55 -18.37
C SER A 16 17.69 -19.66 -18.32
N ARG A 17 17.51 -18.64 -17.47
CA ARG A 17 18.35 -17.45 -17.27
C ARG A 17 18.00 -16.75 -15.96
N ASP A 18 19.02 -16.31 -15.23
CA ASP A 18 18.86 -15.30 -14.19
C ASP A 18 18.39 -13.95 -14.81
N ARG A 19 17.59 -13.22 -14.05
CA ARG A 19 16.89 -11.99 -14.47
C ARG A 19 17.88 -10.85 -14.63
N LEU A 20 17.78 -10.07 -15.71
CA LEU A 20 18.79 -9.06 -16.12
C LEU A 20 18.33 -7.60 -15.92
N PRO A 21 18.52 -6.96 -14.75
CA PRO A 21 18.23 -5.53 -14.57
C PRO A 21 18.84 -4.65 -15.66
N ALA A 22 20.06 -4.95 -16.12
CA ALA A 22 20.77 -4.16 -17.13
C ALA A 22 20.10 -4.09 -18.52
N LEU A 23 19.12 -4.95 -18.83
CA LEU A 23 18.36 -4.92 -20.09
C LEU A 23 16.93 -4.40 -19.91
N HIS A 24 16.51 -4.19 -18.67
CA HIS A 24 15.14 -3.80 -18.38
C HIS A 24 15.06 -2.29 -18.31
N THR A 25 14.32 -1.71 -19.25
CA THR A 25 14.02 -0.28 -19.24
C THR A 25 13.02 0.03 -18.14
N ILE A 26 13.11 1.22 -17.55
CA ILE A 26 12.13 1.66 -16.56
C ILE A 26 10.79 1.82 -17.28
N GLN A 27 9.77 1.13 -16.79
CA GLN A 27 8.44 1.11 -17.39
C GLN A 27 7.50 2.09 -16.70
N PRO A 28 6.45 2.58 -17.37
CA PRO A 28 5.42 3.35 -16.70
C PRO A 28 4.67 2.48 -15.67
N LEU A 29 4.46 3.04 -14.48
CA LEU A 29 3.55 2.51 -13.48
C LEU A 29 2.12 2.99 -13.80
N SER A 30 1.13 2.10 -13.69
CA SER A 30 -0.26 2.51 -13.95
C SER A 30 -0.71 3.54 -12.92
N ARG A 31 -1.40 4.58 -13.39
CA ARG A 31 -2.03 5.59 -12.52
C ARG A 31 -2.91 4.97 -11.44
N SER A 32 -3.65 3.91 -11.79
CA SER A 32 -4.50 3.19 -10.82
C SER A 32 -3.71 2.60 -9.66
N THR A 33 -2.50 2.07 -9.93
CA THR A 33 -1.63 1.52 -8.87
C THR A 33 -1.06 2.65 -8.02
N TYR A 34 -0.66 3.76 -8.63
CA TYR A 34 -0.22 4.96 -7.92
C TYR A 34 -1.31 5.50 -6.99
N GLN A 35 -2.51 5.77 -7.50
CA GLN A 35 -3.63 6.33 -6.73
C GLN A 35 -4.01 5.42 -5.55
N ALA A 36 -4.08 4.11 -5.78
CA ALA A 36 -4.36 3.14 -4.72
C ALA A 36 -3.27 3.12 -3.64
N ALA A 37 -2.00 3.24 -4.03
CA ALA A 37 -0.89 3.27 -3.09
C ALA A 37 -0.90 4.55 -2.24
N VAL A 38 -1.10 5.71 -2.87
CA VAL A 38 -1.24 7.00 -2.16
C VAL A 38 -2.38 6.95 -1.15
N ALA A 39 -3.56 6.45 -1.56
CA ALA A 39 -4.72 6.40 -0.67
C ALA A 39 -4.51 5.44 0.52
N ALA A 40 -3.83 4.31 0.30
CA ALA A 40 -3.64 3.29 1.33
C ALA A 40 -2.51 3.63 2.32
N THR A 41 -1.49 4.37 1.88
CA THR A 41 -0.28 4.59 2.64
C THR A 41 -0.40 5.79 3.58
N PRO A 42 -0.10 5.63 4.89
CA PRO A 42 0.03 6.77 5.78
C PRO A 42 1.24 7.62 5.40
N GLU A 43 1.13 8.93 5.60
CA GLU A 43 2.26 9.86 5.44
C GLU A 43 3.45 9.42 6.30
N ASN A 44 4.66 9.50 5.72
CA ASN A 44 5.93 9.12 6.34
C ASN A 44 5.91 7.72 6.99
N GLY A 45 5.25 6.77 6.33
CA GLY A 45 4.99 5.45 6.92
C GLY A 45 5.01 4.28 5.94
N VAL A 46 4.52 3.14 6.42
CA VAL A 46 4.49 1.87 5.71
C VAL A 46 3.05 1.34 5.69
N ALA A 47 2.57 0.95 4.52
CA ALA A 47 1.33 0.21 4.39
C ALA A 47 1.56 -1.19 3.81
N THR A 48 0.87 -2.18 4.38
CA THR A 48 0.64 -3.47 3.73
C THR A 48 -0.81 -3.50 3.26
N VAL A 49 -1.03 -3.83 2.00
CA VAL A 49 -2.36 -3.81 1.38
C VAL A 49 -2.67 -5.19 0.84
N ASP A 50 -3.65 -5.86 1.48
CA ASP A 50 -4.21 -7.13 0.98
C ASP A 50 -4.96 -6.91 -0.33
N ALA A 51 -4.29 -7.21 -1.43
CA ALA A 51 -4.78 -7.00 -2.77
C ALA A 51 -4.38 -8.17 -3.67
N ALA A 52 -5.34 -8.67 -4.46
CA ALA A 52 -5.03 -9.57 -5.55
C ALA A 52 -4.23 -8.80 -6.63
N VAL A 53 -2.96 -9.15 -6.76
CA VAL A 53 -2.04 -8.58 -7.73
C VAL A 53 -1.49 -9.66 -8.65
N SER A 54 -1.53 -9.39 -9.96
CA SER A 54 -0.93 -10.25 -10.99
C SER A 54 0.53 -9.89 -11.23
N GLU A 55 1.29 -10.84 -11.75
CA GLU A 55 2.65 -10.62 -12.27
C GLU A 55 2.63 -9.59 -13.41
N TRP A 56 3.70 -8.80 -13.51
CA TRP A 56 3.93 -7.94 -14.67
C TRP A 56 4.57 -8.73 -15.82
N ASP A 57 4.38 -8.27 -17.06
CA ASP A 57 4.98 -8.89 -18.25
C ASP A 57 6.52 -8.96 -18.13
N ASP A 58 7.13 -7.83 -17.75
CA ASP A 58 8.50 -7.78 -17.26
C ASP A 58 8.48 -7.52 -15.75
N ARG A 59 8.81 -8.57 -15.00
CA ARG A 59 8.82 -8.58 -13.54
C ARG A 59 10.06 -7.92 -12.95
N ALA A 60 11.14 -7.83 -13.74
CA ALA A 60 12.42 -7.29 -13.29
C ALA A 60 12.61 -5.84 -13.74
N ALA A 61 11.72 -5.31 -14.60
CA ALA A 61 11.63 -3.89 -14.89
C ALA A 61 11.27 -3.07 -13.65
N PRO A 62 12.06 -2.04 -13.31
CA PRO A 62 11.60 -0.97 -12.44
C PRO A 62 10.41 -0.26 -13.08
N ARG A 63 9.53 0.33 -12.27
CA ARG A 63 8.48 1.22 -12.75
C ARG A 63 8.46 2.56 -12.05
N ARG A 64 7.91 3.58 -12.71
CA ARG A 64 7.73 4.91 -12.14
C ARG A 64 6.41 5.57 -12.53
N TYR A 65 5.92 6.45 -11.66
CA TYR A 65 4.86 7.41 -11.95
C TYR A 65 5.23 8.74 -11.28
N THR A 66 5.09 9.85 -12.01
CA THR A 66 5.30 11.20 -11.46
C THR A 66 3.96 11.91 -11.38
N ASP A 67 3.64 12.38 -10.18
CA ASP A 67 2.52 13.26 -9.91
C ASP A 67 3.03 14.69 -9.77
N TRP A 68 2.91 15.43 -10.86
CA TRP A 68 3.35 16.82 -10.96
C TRP A 68 2.48 17.78 -10.14
N GLU A 69 1.24 17.41 -9.81
CA GLU A 69 0.34 18.29 -9.05
C GLU A 69 0.69 18.29 -7.56
N ASN A 70 1.27 17.18 -7.06
CA ASN A 70 1.63 16.98 -5.66
C ASN A 70 3.13 16.80 -5.41
N ASP A 71 3.96 17.10 -6.42
CA ASP A 71 5.42 16.89 -6.39
C ASP A 71 5.83 15.54 -5.80
N ARG A 72 5.23 14.46 -6.33
CA ARG A 72 5.47 13.10 -5.84
C ARG A 72 6.02 12.19 -6.93
N LEU A 73 7.14 11.53 -6.63
CA LEU A 73 7.70 10.45 -7.44
C LEU A 73 7.36 9.10 -6.80
N ALA A 74 6.56 8.29 -7.50
CA ALA A 74 6.34 6.90 -7.12
C ALA A 74 7.27 5.99 -7.91
N VAL A 75 8.05 5.17 -7.20
CA VAL A 75 8.91 4.13 -7.79
C VAL A 75 8.41 2.76 -7.35
N ALA A 76 8.35 1.81 -8.28
CA ALA A 76 7.77 0.51 -8.00
C ALA A 76 8.60 -0.64 -8.56
N ALA A 77 8.52 -1.79 -7.89
CA ALA A 77 9.10 -3.03 -8.36
C ALA A 77 8.18 -4.20 -8.03
N GLU A 78 8.20 -5.23 -8.86
CA GLU A 78 7.79 -6.55 -8.41
C GLU A 78 8.91 -7.11 -7.54
N VAL A 79 8.59 -7.45 -6.29
CA VAL A 79 9.56 -7.85 -5.29
C VAL A 79 9.79 -9.34 -5.42
N ASP A 80 11.03 -9.75 -5.66
CA ASP A 80 11.43 -11.16 -5.57
C ASP A 80 12.47 -11.41 -4.49
N ASN A 81 13.30 -10.44 -4.15
CA ASN A 81 14.22 -10.45 -3.02
C ASN A 81 14.73 -9.03 -2.76
N SER A 82 15.29 -8.79 -1.57
CA SER A 82 15.72 -7.46 -1.13
C SER A 82 16.74 -6.79 -2.07
N MET A 83 17.70 -7.54 -2.62
CA MET A 83 18.71 -6.98 -3.53
C MET A 83 18.10 -6.56 -4.86
N GLN A 84 17.24 -7.39 -5.45
CA GLN A 84 16.55 -6.99 -6.69
C GLN A 84 15.67 -5.76 -6.47
N TRP A 85 14.95 -5.69 -5.34
CA TRP A 85 14.14 -4.52 -5.04
C TRP A 85 14.99 -3.26 -4.83
N ALA A 86 16.14 -3.39 -4.15
CA ALA A 86 17.11 -2.30 -3.99
C ALA A 86 17.59 -1.78 -5.36
N VAL A 87 18.03 -2.68 -6.25
CA VAL A 87 18.51 -2.32 -7.59
C VAL A 87 17.42 -1.61 -8.40
N CYS A 88 16.19 -2.14 -8.42
CA CYS A 88 15.08 -1.48 -9.12
C CYS A 88 14.77 -0.09 -8.56
N THR A 89 14.80 0.06 -7.23
CA THR A 89 14.55 1.34 -6.57
C THR A 89 15.66 2.35 -6.87
N ALA A 90 16.92 1.95 -6.73
CA ALA A 90 18.08 2.78 -7.07
C ALA A 90 18.02 3.27 -8.52
N ARG A 91 17.78 2.35 -9.47
CA ARG A 91 17.65 2.68 -10.89
C ARG A 91 16.50 3.65 -11.17
N SER A 92 15.34 3.47 -10.56
CA SER A 92 14.21 4.38 -10.77
C SER A 92 14.45 5.76 -10.17
N LEU A 93 15.12 5.84 -9.02
CA LEU A 93 15.39 7.11 -8.34
C LEU A 93 16.53 7.89 -8.99
N GLY A 94 17.59 7.22 -9.44
CA GLY A 94 18.74 7.89 -10.06
C GLY A 94 18.70 7.92 -11.59
N ASP A 95 17.58 7.61 -12.24
CA ASP A 95 17.42 7.69 -13.70
C ASP A 95 17.64 9.13 -14.22
N GLY A 96 18.14 9.28 -15.44
CA GLY A 96 18.36 10.60 -16.06
C GLY A 96 17.10 11.46 -16.08
N PHE A 97 15.91 10.85 -16.23
CA PHE A 97 14.63 11.55 -16.12
C PHE A 97 14.47 12.32 -14.79
N VAL A 98 14.95 11.77 -13.67
CA VAL A 98 14.83 12.42 -12.36
C VAL A 98 15.71 13.67 -12.30
N TRP A 99 16.93 13.59 -12.82
CA TRP A 99 17.84 14.73 -12.94
C TRP A 99 17.26 15.81 -13.85
N ASP A 100 16.84 15.41 -15.05
CA ASP A 100 16.33 16.32 -16.08
C ASP A 100 15.05 17.07 -15.67
N ASN A 101 14.24 16.52 -14.76
CA ASN A 101 12.90 17.05 -14.50
C ASN A 101 12.53 17.31 -13.03
N LEU A 102 13.23 16.70 -12.06
CA LEU A 102 12.88 16.82 -10.64
C LEU A 102 14.00 17.46 -9.81
N LEU A 103 15.26 17.27 -10.19
CA LEU A 103 16.44 17.84 -9.54
C LEU A 103 17.05 18.98 -10.37
N THR A 104 16.20 19.87 -10.88
CA THR A 104 16.67 21.02 -11.65
C THR A 104 17.29 22.09 -10.75
N ASP A 105 18.19 22.89 -11.32
CA ASP A 105 18.77 24.07 -10.65
C ASP A 105 17.70 24.94 -9.98
N GLU A 106 16.59 25.21 -10.67
CA GLU A 106 15.50 26.03 -10.12
C GLU A 106 14.96 25.45 -8.80
N ARG A 107 14.74 24.14 -8.73
CA ARG A 107 14.19 23.50 -7.53
C ARG A 107 15.19 23.41 -6.38
N LEU A 108 16.45 23.19 -6.70
CA LEU A 108 17.54 23.12 -5.73
C LEU A 108 18.01 24.52 -5.27
N ASP A 109 17.67 25.57 -6.02
CA ASP A 109 17.86 26.98 -5.67
C ASP A 109 16.71 27.52 -4.82
N GLU A 110 15.47 27.17 -5.18
CA GLU A 110 14.27 27.52 -4.41
C GLU A 110 14.33 26.94 -2.99
N SER A 111 14.90 25.74 -2.82
CA SER A 111 15.27 25.22 -1.51
C SER A 111 16.61 25.78 -1.07
N SER A 112 16.57 27.00 -0.52
CA SER A 112 17.72 27.86 -0.16
C SER A 112 18.89 27.24 0.61
N ASP A 113 18.76 26.01 1.12
CA ASP A 113 19.80 25.31 1.86
C ASP A 113 20.70 24.43 0.98
N PHE A 114 20.23 23.77 -0.08
CA PHE A 114 21.08 22.80 -0.79
C PHE A 114 22.24 23.49 -1.54
N ARG A 115 21.94 24.40 -2.48
CA ARG A 115 22.99 25.09 -3.26
C ARG A 115 23.94 25.89 -2.40
N ARG A 116 23.41 26.56 -1.38
CA ARG A 116 24.22 27.30 -0.40
C ARG A 116 25.17 26.36 0.33
N LEU A 117 24.70 25.20 0.81
CA LEU A 117 25.55 24.24 1.49
C LEU A 117 26.55 23.58 0.53
N LEU A 118 26.19 23.33 -0.73
CA LEU A 118 27.11 22.81 -1.74
C LEU A 118 28.31 23.75 -1.92
N GLN A 119 28.06 25.05 -1.98
CA GLN A 119 29.10 26.07 -2.19
C GLN A 119 29.88 26.45 -0.93
N GLU A 120 29.19 26.59 0.21
CA GLU A 120 29.76 27.17 1.43
C GLU A 120 30.19 26.12 2.46
N ALA A 121 29.55 24.95 2.49
CA ALA A 121 29.75 23.94 3.52
C ALA A 121 29.46 22.50 3.03
N PRO A 122 30.14 22.01 1.99
CA PRO A 122 29.86 20.69 1.40
C PRO A 122 30.09 19.54 2.38
N ASN A 123 30.94 19.77 3.39
CA ASN A 123 31.14 18.84 4.50
C ASN A 123 29.86 18.59 5.32
N ILE A 124 28.92 19.55 5.41
CA ILE A 124 27.62 19.36 6.06
C ILE A 124 26.74 18.43 5.22
N LEU A 125 26.70 18.61 3.90
CA LEU A 125 25.96 17.73 3.00
C LEU A 125 26.51 16.31 3.04
N GLN A 126 27.83 16.16 3.01
CA GLN A 126 28.47 14.86 3.07
C GLN A 126 28.26 14.16 4.43
N ASN A 127 28.43 14.89 5.53
CA ASN A 127 28.51 14.27 6.85
C ASN A 127 27.22 14.27 7.67
N SER A 128 26.36 15.27 7.50
CA SER A 128 25.05 15.30 8.16
C SER A 128 23.98 14.68 7.27
N ALA A 129 23.85 15.15 6.04
CA ALA A 129 22.83 14.67 5.12
C ALA A 129 23.19 13.35 4.40
N CYS A 130 24.39 12.81 4.66
CA CYS A 130 24.90 11.56 4.06
C CYS A 130 24.98 11.59 2.52
N LEU A 131 25.25 12.75 1.92
CA LEU A 131 25.54 12.89 0.49
C LEU A 131 27.00 12.56 0.20
N GLY A 132 27.39 11.30 0.46
CA GLY A 132 28.78 10.85 0.47
C GLY A 132 29.55 11.08 -0.85
N TRP A 133 28.86 10.96 -1.99
CA TRP A 133 29.45 11.07 -3.33
C TRP A 133 29.67 12.52 -3.82
N ILE A 134 29.36 13.50 -2.98
CA ILE A 134 29.63 14.92 -3.28
C ILE A 134 31.14 15.24 -3.30
N ALA A 135 31.96 14.34 -2.77
CA ALA A 135 33.41 14.42 -2.82
C ALA A 135 34.01 13.01 -2.99
N GLU A 136 34.88 12.83 -3.98
CA GLU A 136 35.73 11.63 -4.14
C GLU A 136 37.19 12.06 -4.29
N GLU A 137 38.12 11.40 -3.59
CA GLU A 137 39.57 11.59 -3.73
C GLU A 137 40.05 13.06 -3.81
N ASP A 138 39.49 13.93 -2.95
CA ASP A 138 39.75 15.39 -2.84
C ASP A 138 39.10 16.28 -3.92
N GLU A 139 38.28 15.73 -4.83
CA GLU A 139 37.51 16.47 -5.85
C GLU A 139 36.04 16.62 -5.44
N LEU A 140 35.65 17.86 -5.15
CA LEU A 140 34.27 18.26 -4.88
C LEU A 140 33.51 18.35 -6.20
N VAL A 141 32.24 17.96 -6.17
CA VAL A 141 31.33 18.22 -7.27
C VAL A 141 31.06 19.73 -7.37
N ASP A 142 31.23 20.31 -8.56
CA ASP A 142 31.06 21.75 -8.78
C ASP A 142 29.59 22.15 -9.04
N ASP A 143 28.78 21.24 -9.59
CA ASP A 143 27.35 21.46 -9.88
C ASP A 143 26.49 20.18 -9.83
N VAL A 144 25.19 20.34 -10.01
CA VAL A 144 24.22 19.24 -9.88
C VAL A 144 24.36 18.21 -11.02
N ASP A 145 24.79 18.66 -12.20
CA ASP A 145 24.93 17.81 -13.39
C ASP A 145 26.09 16.83 -13.21
N GLU A 146 27.23 17.31 -12.72
CA GLU A 146 28.37 16.44 -12.39
C GLU A 146 27.99 15.44 -11.29
N PHE A 147 27.15 15.83 -10.33
CA PHE A 147 26.64 14.89 -9.34
C PHE A 147 25.78 13.79 -9.98
N GLY A 148 24.94 14.18 -10.94
CA GLY A 148 24.13 13.28 -11.74
C GLY A 148 24.96 12.27 -12.51
N ASP A 149 26.02 12.70 -13.18
CA ASP A 149 26.94 11.84 -13.94
C ASP A 149 27.61 10.79 -13.04
N ARG A 150 28.05 11.18 -11.83
CA ARG A 150 28.61 10.23 -10.84
C ARG A 150 27.58 9.17 -10.44
N ILE A 151 26.34 9.58 -10.17
CA ILE A 151 25.26 8.64 -9.83
C ILE A 151 24.92 7.71 -11.00
N GLN A 152 24.90 8.22 -12.23
CA GLN A 152 24.70 7.37 -13.42
C GLN A 152 25.81 6.32 -13.55
N ALA A 153 27.07 6.70 -13.39
CA ALA A 153 28.20 5.76 -13.46
C ALA A 153 28.08 4.64 -12.42
N VAL A 154 27.67 4.96 -11.18
CA VAL A 154 27.41 3.95 -10.14
C VAL A 154 26.23 3.04 -10.52
N LEU A 155 25.17 3.58 -11.10
CA LEU A 155 24.02 2.79 -11.56
C LEU A 155 24.37 1.84 -12.71
N GLU A 156 25.20 2.29 -13.66
CA GLU A 156 25.73 1.47 -14.74
C GLU A 156 26.54 0.29 -14.17
N GLU A 157 27.44 0.58 -13.23
CA GLU A 157 28.25 -0.43 -12.55
C GLU A 157 27.39 -1.44 -11.75
N ILE A 158 26.35 -0.97 -11.03
CA ILE A 158 25.36 -1.86 -10.39
C ILE A 158 24.69 -2.78 -11.43
N CYS A 159 24.31 -2.23 -12.58
CA CYS A 159 23.70 -3.01 -13.65
C CYS A 159 24.67 -4.06 -14.20
N GLU A 160 25.93 -3.71 -14.42
CA GLU A 160 26.98 -4.65 -14.85
C GLU A 160 27.22 -5.74 -13.81
N MET A 161 27.37 -5.41 -12.53
CA MET A 161 27.51 -6.41 -11.48
C MET A 161 26.32 -7.38 -11.41
N THR A 162 25.09 -6.90 -11.62
CA THR A 162 23.91 -7.80 -11.67
C THR A 162 23.90 -8.71 -12.91
N ARG A 163 24.45 -8.25 -14.03
CA ARG A 163 24.67 -9.04 -15.25
C ARG A 163 25.74 -10.10 -15.02
N ASP A 164 26.85 -9.75 -14.39
CA ASP A 164 27.94 -10.68 -14.10
C ASP A 164 27.48 -11.77 -13.13
N MET A 165 26.76 -11.39 -12.07
CA MET A 165 26.19 -12.33 -11.11
C MET A 165 25.25 -13.34 -11.78
N THR A 166 24.52 -12.90 -12.81
CA THR A 166 23.64 -13.75 -13.63
C THR A 166 24.42 -14.77 -14.47
N HIS A 167 25.64 -14.43 -14.90
CA HIS A 167 26.53 -15.37 -15.58
C HIS A 167 27.39 -16.21 -14.62
N GLY A 168 27.21 -16.04 -13.31
CA GLY A 168 28.02 -16.71 -12.30
C GLY A 168 29.42 -16.11 -12.13
N GLU A 169 29.62 -14.88 -12.61
CA GLU A 169 30.85 -14.12 -12.52
C GLU A 169 30.78 -13.20 -11.29
N TYR A 170 31.80 -13.28 -10.42
CA TYR A 170 31.82 -12.55 -9.14
C TYR A 170 33.01 -11.58 -9.04
N ARG A 171 33.65 -11.27 -10.17
CA ARG A 171 34.82 -10.38 -10.28
C ARG A 171 35.90 -10.70 -9.23
N GLU A 172 36.38 -9.71 -8.49
CA GLU A 172 37.39 -9.83 -7.43
C GLU A 172 36.87 -10.45 -6.11
N TYR A 173 35.57 -10.73 -6.00
CA TYR A 173 34.97 -11.20 -4.76
C TYR A 173 35.10 -12.71 -4.59
N ASN A 174 35.57 -13.13 -3.41
CA ASN A 174 35.81 -14.53 -3.07
C ASN A 174 34.53 -15.39 -2.91
N SER A 175 33.33 -14.80 -3.01
CA SER A 175 32.07 -15.55 -2.94
C SER A 175 30.91 -14.78 -3.56
N ARG A 176 29.88 -15.54 -3.99
CA ARG A 176 28.59 -14.98 -4.42
C ARG A 176 27.96 -14.09 -3.34
N THR A 177 28.11 -14.43 -2.06
CA THR A 177 27.57 -13.65 -0.95
C THR A 177 28.24 -12.29 -0.85
N ALA A 178 29.57 -12.25 -0.90
CA ALA A 178 30.32 -11.00 -0.87
C ALA A 178 29.95 -10.09 -2.06
N PHE A 179 29.80 -10.67 -3.25
CA PHE A 179 29.39 -9.92 -4.43
C PHE A 179 27.96 -9.36 -4.31
N ARG A 180 27.01 -10.17 -3.84
CA ARG A 180 25.63 -9.71 -3.56
C ARG A 180 25.59 -8.60 -2.53
N THR A 181 26.43 -8.69 -1.49
CA THR A 181 26.55 -7.65 -0.47
C THR A 181 27.03 -6.34 -1.10
N LYS A 182 28.04 -6.36 -1.98
CA LYS A 182 28.48 -5.16 -2.71
C LYS A 182 27.35 -4.53 -3.52
N ILE A 183 26.66 -5.31 -4.36
CA ILE A 183 25.53 -4.83 -5.18
C ILE A 183 24.47 -4.16 -4.30
N LEU A 184 24.09 -4.81 -3.19
CA LEU A 184 23.09 -4.29 -2.27
C LEU A 184 23.58 -3.00 -1.58
N THR A 185 24.83 -2.95 -1.11
CA THR A 185 25.40 -1.78 -0.45
C THR A 185 25.43 -0.57 -1.38
N GLU A 186 25.90 -0.73 -2.62
CA GLU A 186 25.90 0.36 -3.62
C GLU A 186 24.47 0.85 -3.90
N SER A 187 23.54 -0.09 -4.11
CA SER A 187 22.13 0.25 -4.35
C SER A 187 21.51 1.01 -3.18
N LEU A 188 21.80 0.62 -1.94
CA LEU A 188 21.31 1.31 -0.73
C LEU A 188 21.92 2.70 -0.59
N GLY A 189 23.19 2.88 -0.95
CA GLY A 189 23.81 4.20 -1.01
C GLY A 189 23.06 5.12 -1.98
N VAL A 190 22.78 4.64 -3.20
CA VAL A 190 22.08 5.44 -4.23
C VAL A 190 20.69 5.80 -3.75
N ILE A 191 19.96 4.84 -3.18
CA ILE A 191 18.66 5.11 -2.58
C ILE A 191 18.77 6.19 -1.50
N GLY A 192 19.73 6.11 -0.58
CA GLY A 192 19.91 7.08 0.49
C GLY A 192 20.17 8.49 -0.04
N VAL A 193 21.12 8.63 -0.98
CA VAL A 193 21.48 9.92 -1.60
C VAL A 193 20.32 10.51 -2.38
N MET A 194 19.70 9.75 -3.29
CA MET A 194 18.58 10.24 -4.07
C MET A 194 17.37 10.61 -3.19
N THR A 195 17.16 9.87 -2.10
CA THR A 195 16.10 10.19 -1.14
C THR A 195 16.31 11.56 -0.50
N ARG A 196 17.55 11.87 -0.11
CA ARG A 196 17.89 13.16 0.50
C ARG A 196 17.86 14.31 -0.52
N LEU A 197 18.33 14.08 -1.75
CA LEU A 197 18.26 15.08 -2.82
C LEU A 197 16.84 15.44 -3.21
N LEU A 198 15.96 14.44 -3.36
CA LEU A 198 14.56 14.68 -3.68
C LEU A 198 13.84 15.39 -2.54
N ASP A 199 14.17 15.09 -1.28
CA ASP A 199 13.68 15.86 -0.12
C ASP A 199 14.13 17.32 -0.17
N PHE A 200 15.39 17.61 -0.55
CA PHE A 200 15.83 18.99 -0.78
C PHE A 200 15.06 19.65 -1.92
N ALA A 201 14.73 18.93 -2.98
CA ALA A 201 13.93 19.44 -4.09
C ALA A 201 12.42 19.55 -3.78
N GLY A 202 12.00 19.22 -2.54
CA GLY A 202 10.59 19.24 -2.13
C GLY A 202 9.76 18.12 -2.76
N VAL A 203 10.39 17.06 -3.26
CA VAL A 203 9.72 15.93 -3.94
C VAL A 203 9.48 14.79 -2.96
N ASP A 204 8.21 14.45 -2.75
CA ASP A 204 7.80 13.29 -1.96
C ASP A 204 8.06 11.97 -2.71
N ILE A 205 8.43 10.92 -1.99
CA ILE A 205 8.80 9.63 -2.57
C ILE A 205 7.88 8.53 -2.07
N LEU A 206 7.22 7.84 -2.99
CA LEU A 206 6.42 6.64 -2.66
C LEU A 206 7.05 5.38 -3.25
N ARG A 207 7.50 4.48 -2.38
CA ARG A 207 8.15 3.22 -2.77
C ARG A 207 7.15 2.08 -2.74
N ILE A 208 6.88 1.49 -3.90
CA ILE A 208 5.82 0.48 -4.07
C ILE A 208 6.44 -0.89 -4.33
N GLY A 209 6.17 -1.85 -3.45
CA GLY A 209 6.51 -3.26 -3.64
C GLY A 209 5.28 -4.08 -4.01
N ARG A 210 5.34 -4.87 -5.08
CA ARG A 210 4.29 -5.85 -5.41
C ARG A 210 4.79 -7.27 -5.27
N MET A 211 4.02 -8.14 -4.60
CA MET A 211 4.38 -9.55 -4.37
C MET A 211 3.28 -10.48 -4.91
N PRO A 212 3.15 -10.64 -6.24
CA PRO A 212 2.09 -11.47 -6.83
C PRO A 212 2.22 -12.96 -6.52
N ARG A 213 3.43 -13.45 -6.25
CA ARG A 213 3.69 -14.83 -5.83
C ARG A 213 3.75 -15.01 -4.31
N PHE A 214 3.12 -14.12 -3.53
CA PHE A 214 3.20 -14.12 -2.07
C PHE A 214 2.88 -15.49 -1.44
N LYS A 215 1.81 -16.13 -1.91
CA LYS A 215 1.35 -17.42 -1.38
C LYS A 215 2.29 -18.59 -1.67
N SER A 216 3.02 -18.57 -2.78
CA SER A 216 3.90 -19.68 -3.21
C SER A 216 5.37 -19.47 -2.86
N ASP A 217 5.85 -18.22 -2.86
CA ASP A 217 7.28 -17.90 -2.93
C ASP A 217 7.81 -17.13 -1.72
N PHE A 218 6.95 -16.78 -0.76
CA PHE A 218 7.31 -15.97 0.41
C PHE A 218 7.13 -16.75 1.70
N ALA A 219 8.06 -17.67 1.94
CA ALA A 219 8.27 -18.30 3.25
C ALA A 219 8.77 -17.28 4.28
N ASP A 220 8.76 -17.66 5.56
CA ASP A 220 9.05 -16.78 6.70
C ASP A 220 10.41 -16.08 6.61
N GLU A 221 11.45 -16.79 6.21
CA GLU A 221 12.80 -16.24 6.04
C GLU A 221 12.82 -15.09 5.02
N LYS A 222 12.12 -15.28 3.90
CA LYS A 222 12.04 -14.29 2.83
C LYS A 222 11.23 -13.08 3.28
N LEU A 223 10.10 -13.29 3.97
CA LEU A 223 9.33 -12.20 4.56
C LEU A 223 10.17 -11.38 5.54
N SER A 224 10.93 -12.06 6.41
CA SER A 224 11.81 -11.40 7.37
C SER A 224 12.92 -10.61 6.66
N ALA A 225 13.47 -11.11 5.56
CA ALA A 225 14.44 -10.38 4.74
C ALA A 225 13.86 -9.14 4.04
N ILE A 226 12.60 -9.20 3.58
CA ILE A 226 11.90 -8.04 3.01
C ILE A 226 11.56 -7.02 4.10
N ALA A 227 11.06 -7.46 5.25
CA ALA A 227 10.76 -6.58 6.37
C ALA A 227 12.02 -5.86 6.89
N LYS A 228 13.13 -6.60 7.03
CA LYS A 228 14.44 -6.04 7.37
C LYS A 228 14.92 -5.03 6.33
N PHE A 229 14.71 -5.31 5.05
CA PHE A 229 15.06 -4.38 3.98
C PHE A 229 14.28 -3.06 4.08
N VAL A 230 12.97 -3.13 4.28
CA VAL A 230 12.13 -1.92 4.49
C VAL A 230 12.61 -1.17 5.73
N GLY A 231 12.81 -1.86 6.86
CA GLY A 231 13.29 -1.25 8.10
C GLY A 231 14.63 -0.53 7.97
N ILE A 232 15.62 -1.16 7.34
CA ILE A 232 16.93 -0.54 7.06
C ILE A 232 16.77 0.69 6.17
N ASN A 233 16.01 0.61 5.08
CA ASN A 233 15.83 1.76 4.19
C ASN A 233 15.03 2.88 4.84
N SER A 234 14.04 2.57 5.70
CA SER A 234 13.34 3.57 6.48
C SER A 234 14.29 4.31 7.41
N ALA A 235 15.20 3.60 8.07
CA ALA A 235 16.20 4.25 8.91
C ALA A 235 17.17 5.13 8.10
N ILE A 236 17.65 4.64 6.95
CA ILE A 236 18.49 5.42 6.01
C ILE A 236 17.75 6.68 5.52
N ALA A 237 16.46 6.55 5.21
CA ALA A 237 15.60 7.62 4.72
C ALA A 237 15.07 8.54 5.84
N SER A 238 15.45 8.34 7.10
CA SER A 238 14.97 9.18 8.21
C SER A 238 15.95 10.30 8.54
N LYS A 239 15.42 11.48 8.87
CA LYS A 239 16.20 12.68 9.23
C LYS A 239 15.72 13.31 10.54
N TYR A 240 16.63 14.00 11.21
CA TYR A 240 16.33 14.97 12.27
C TYR A 240 17.01 16.28 11.90
N GLY A 241 16.23 17.27 11.46
CA GLY A 241 16.78 18.43 10.78
C GLY A 241 17.61 18.00 9.56
N MET A 242 18.89 18.39 9.54
CA MET A 242 19.83 18.02 8.46
C MET A 242 20.43 16.61 8.62
N ALA A 243 20.41 16.06 9.84
CA ALA A 243 21.17 14.87 10.19
C ALA A 243 20.42 13.59 9.83
N SER A 244 21.12 12.63 9.23
CA SER A 244 20.61 11.26 9.03
C SER A 244 20.43 10.55 10.36
N VAL A 245 19.21 10.07 10.63
CA VAL A 245 18.90 9.30 11.85
C VAL A 245 19.67 7.99 11.88
N PHE A 246 19.88 7.34 10.72
CA PHE A 246 20.69 6.12 10.66
C PHE A 246 22.11 6.34 11.20
N ARG A 247 22.76 7.42 10.74
CA ARG A 247 24.12 7.75 11.19
C ARG A 247 24.17 8.12 12.67
N GLN A 248 23.14 8.79 13.17
CA GLN A 248 23.09 9.21 14.57
C GLN A 248 22.78 8.06 15.54
N LEU A 249 21.98 7.08 15.14
CA LEU A 249 21.49 6.03 16.05
C LEU A 249 22.16 4.66 15.87
N PHE A 250 22.56 4.28 14.65
CA PHE A 250 22.91 2.90 14.29
C PHE A 250 24.29 2.72 13.64
N GLU A 251 24.98 3.80 13.30
CA GLU A 251 26.35 3.74 12.77
C GLU A 251 27.34 3.49 13.91
N ASP A 252 28.24 2.53 13.71
CA ASP A 252 29.21 2.07 14.70
C ASP A 252 30.67 2.17 14.20
N ARG A 253 30.88 2.58 12.95
CA ARG A 253 32.23 2.77 12.41
C ARG A 253 32.83 4.08 12.90
N ASP A 254 33.85 3.99 13.76
CA ASP A 254 34.57 5.14 14.33
C ASP A 254 35.01 6.19 13.30
N GLU A 255 35.42 5.75 12.12
CA GLU A 255 35.83 6.64 11.04
C GLU A 255 34.65 7.50 10.55
N VAL A 256 33.48 6.90 10.35
CA VAL A 256 32.27 7.61 9.92
C VAL A 256 31.73 8.51 11.03
N LEU A 257 31.77 8.04 12.28
CA LEU A 257 31.32 8.81 13.44
C LEU A 257 32.21 10.02 13.71
N ARG A 258 33.53 9.91 13.54
CA ARG A 258 34.47 11.03 13.72
C ARG A 258 34.14 12.23 12.83
N TRP A 259 33.63 11.96 11.63
CA TRP A 259 33.23 13.00 10.69
C TRP A 259 31.76 13.40 10.83
N SER A 260 30.97 12.63 11.59
CA SER A 260 29.56 12.95 11.85
C SER A 260 29.47 14.19 12.72
N LEU A 261 28.62 15.14 12.33
CA LEU A 261 28.33 16.29 13.17
C LEU A 261 27.34 15.88 14.28
N ASP A 262 27.61 16.35 15.50
CA ASP A 262 26.71 16.20 16.63
C ASP A 262 25.40 16.94 16.37
N VAL A 263 24.31 16.38 16.90
CA VAL A 263 22.97 16.95 16.77
C VAL A 263 22.57 17.59 18.09
N ASP A 264 22.19 18.86 18.03
CA ASP A 264 21.54 19.53 19.16
C ASP A 264 20.06 19.13 19.20
N VAL A 265 19.70 18.29 20.16
CA VAL A 265 18.34 17.72 20.26
C VAL A 265 17.43 18.71 20.97
N ASN A 266 16.39 19.16 20.28
CA ASN A 266 15.32 19.93 20.89
C ASN A 266 14.47 19.01 21.78
N ALA A 267 14.61 19.14 23.10
CA ALA A 267 13.87 18.33 24.06
C ALA A 267 12.33 18.49 23.98
N ALA A 268 11.83 19.61 23.45
CA ALA A 268 10.40 19.82 23.22
C ALA A 268 9.90 19.10 21.94
N GLU A 269 10.80 18.92 20.97
CA GLU A 269 10.53 18.26 19.68
C GLU A 269 11.66 17.28 19.33
N PRO A 270 11.75 16.14 20.04
CA PRO A 270 12.85 15.18 19.86
C PRO A 270 12.54 14.15 18.76
N PHE A 271 11.60 14.46 17.87
CA PHE A 271 11.16 13.54 16.82
C PHE A 271 11.63 14.00 15.45
N GLY A 272 12.31 13.09 14.75
CA GLY A 272 12.60 13.23 13.33
C GLY A 272 11.46 12.68 12.47
N GLU A 273 11.69 12.68 11.17
CA GLU A 273 10.73 12.21 10.18
C GLU A 273 11.35 11.21 9.20
N LEU A 274 10.51 10.28 8.72
CA LEU A 274 10.84 9.40 7.61
C LEU A 274 10.56 10.15 6.30
N ILE A 275 11.54 10.19 5.39
CA ILE A 275 11.38 10.79 4.07
C ILE A 275 10.72 9.81 3.11
N GLY A 276 9.51 10.16 2.69
CA GLY A 276 8.69 9.36 1.82
C GLY A 276 8.07 8.16 2.53
N SER A 277 7.39 7.32 1.76
CA SER A 277 6.56 6.25 2.30
C SER A 277 6.70 4.94 1.52
N TRP A 278 6.16 3.86 2.09
CA TRP A 278 6.21 2.52 1.53
C TRP A 278 4.80 1.93 1.37
N CYS A 279 4.50 1.35 0.22
CA CYS A 279 3.27 0.61 -0.02
C CYS A 279 3.58 -0.79 -0.54
N LEU A 280 3.18 -1.83 0.19
CA LEU A 280 3.40 -3.21 -0.19
C LEU A 280 2.07 -3.89 -0.53
N PHE A 281 1.89 -4.27 -1.79
CA PHE A 281 0.72 -5.01 -2.25
C PHE A 281 1.02 -6.51 -2.34
N ALA A 282 0.17 -7.33 -1.74
CA ALA A 282 0.20 -8.77 -1.90
C ALA A 282 -1.17 -9.38 -1.59
N ASP A 283 -1.40 -10.61 -2.07
CA ASP A 283 -2.51 -11.44 -1.61
C ASP A 283 -2.12 -12.10 -0.28
N TYR A 284 -2.13 -11.31 0.79
CA TYR A 284 -1.66 -11.67 2.12
C TYR A 284 -2.59 -12.68 2.81
N GLY A 285 -3.91 -12.45 2.72
CA GLY A 285 -4.90 -13.12 3.57
C GLY A 285 -4.52 -13.04 5.05
N ASP A 286 -4.69 -14.13 5.79
CA ASP A 286 -4.41 -14.22 7.24
C ASP A 286 -2.94 -13.94 7.64
N ARG A 287 -2.02 -13.89 6.67
CA ARG A 287 -0.59 -13.61 6.91
C ARG A 287 -0.26 -12.12 6.90
N GLN A 288 -1.23 -11.23 6.65
CA GLN A 288 -0.99 -9.79 6.58
C GLN A 288 -0.42 -9.26 7.90
N GLU A 289 -1.08 -9.57 9.02
CA GLU A 289 -0.67 -9.09 10.34
C GLU A 289 0.68 -9.67 10.76
N VAL A 290 0.95 -10.94 10.43
CA VAL A 290 2.26 -11.57 10.65
C VAL A 290 3.38 -10.80 9.93
N PHE A 291 3.12 -10.33 8.71
CA PHE A 291 4.10 -9.55 7.97
C PHE A 291 4.22 -8.11 8.49
N ALA A 292 3.11 -7.49 8.89
CA ALA A 292 3.09 -6.18 9.54
C ALA A 292 3.92 -6.19 10.83
N GLU A 293 3.79 -7.23 11.65
CA GLU A 293 4.56 -7.37 12.89
C GLU A 293 6.06 -7.49 12.63
N LYS A 294 6.45 -8.21 11.58
CA LYS A 294 7.85 -8.24 11.14
C LYS A 294 8.33 -6.86 10.69
N LEU A 295 7.50 -6.07 10.01
CA LEU A 295 7.84 -4.70 9.64
C LEU A 295 8.06 -3.82 10.89
N ARG A 296 7.12 -3.85 11.85
CA ARG A 296 7.23 -3.13 13.12
C ARG A 296 8.52 -3.48 13.87
N SER A 297 8.80 -4.77 14.01
CA SER A 297 10.02 -5.26 14.65
C SER A 297 11.32 -4.85 13.95
N ASN A 298 11.27 -4.41 12.68
CA ASN A 298 12.45 -4.02 11.90
C ASN A 298 12.56 -2.51 11.66
N VAL A 299 11.57 -1.68 12.03
CA VAL A 299 11.73 -0.21 11.86
C VAL A 299 12.87 0.35 12.70
N SER A 300 13.26 -0.33 13.80
CA SER A 300 14.56 -0.18 14.47
C SER A 300 15.48 -1.32 14.02
N PRO A 301 16.23 -1.18 12.91
CA PRO A 301 16.88 -2.32 12.25
C PRO A 301 18.08 -2.90 13.02
N ARG A 302 18.58 -2.20 14.03
CA ARG A 302 19.76 -2.53 14.85
C ARG A 302 19.59 -2.01 16.27
N ASP A 303 20.44 -2.52 17.16
CA ASP A 303 20.61 -1.93 18.49
C ASP A 303 21.13 -0.50 18.37
N ILE A 304 20.60 0.37 19.21
CA ILE A 304 20.98 1.78 19.27
C ILE A 304 22.31 1.87 20.01
N ARG A 305 23.27 2.63 19.47
CA ARG A 305 24.56 2.83 20.13
C ARG A 305 24.41 3.53 21.49
N ASP A 306 25.32 3.24 22.41
CA ASP A 306 25.21 3.68 23.81
C ASP A 306 25.25 5.20 23.96
N ASP A 307 26.02 5.88 23.11
CA ASP A 307 26.23 7.33 23.07
C ASP A 307 25.28 8.07 22.11
N ALA A 308 24.26 7.38 21.58
CA ALA A 308 23.31 7.98 20.65
C ALA A 308 22.54 9.15 21.28
N PRO A 309 22.26 10.22 20.51
CA PRO A 309 21.38 11.30 20.96
C PRO A 309 19.96 10.78 21.22
N GLU A 310 19.22 11.45 22.13
CA GLU A 310 17.84 11.09 22.49
C GLU A 310 16.82 11.54 21.43
N ILE A 311 16.99 11.07 20.19
CA ILE A 311 16.05 11.29 19.08
C ILE A 311 15.28 10.01 18.76
N GLY A 312 14.05 10.19 18.28
CA GLY A 312 13.24 9.09 17.76
C GLY A 312 12.53 9.47 16.46
N VAL A 313 12.07 8.48 15.69
CA VAL A 313 11.25 8.71 14.49
C VAL A 313 9.99 7.87 14.60
N ARG A 314 8.84 8.50 14.35
CA ARG A 314 7.54 7.82 14.35
C ARG A 314 7.31 7.23 12.98
N VAL A 315 7.23 5.91 12.90
CA VAL A 315 6.98 5.19 11.64
C VAL A 315 5.66 4.43 11.78
N PRO A 316 4.55 4.95 11.23
CA PRO A 316 3.28 4.24 11.27
C PRO A 316 3.32 3.03 10.33
N VAL A 317 2.87 1.87 10.84
CA VAL A 317 2.68 0.65 10.04
C VAL A 317 1.18 0.35 9.97
N GLN A 318 0.61 0.38 8.76
CA GLN A 318 -0.83 0.28 8.53
C GLN A 318 -1.18 -0.95 7.68
N THR A 319 -2.19 -1.72 8.10
CA THR A 319 -2.66 -2.95 7.41
C THR A 319 -4.04 -2.78 6.75
N SER A 320 -4.73 -1.69 7.06
CA SER A 320 -6.12 -1.44 6.65
C SER A 320 -6.24 -0.09 5.97
N THR A 321 -7.36 0.17 5.29
CA THR A 321 -7.62 1.47 4.67
C THR A 321 -8.96 1.98 5.16
N SER A 322 -8.98 3.20 5.69
CA SER A 322 -10.20 3.80 6.24
C SER A 322 -11.19 4.16 5.13
N ARG A 323 -12.48 4.24 5.49
CA ARG A 323 -13.52 4.72 4.57
C ARG A 323 -13.25 6.13 4.03
N ALA A 324 -12.59 6.99 4.83
CA ALA A 324 -12.17 8.33 4.39
C ALA A 324 -11.13 8.22 3.27
N GLN A 325 -10.09 7.41 3.45
CA GLN A 325 -9.10 7.13 2.41
C GLN A 325 -9.73 6.53 1.14
N TYR A 326 -10.76 5.69 1.27
CA TYR A 326 -11.52 5.20 0.11
C TYR A 326 -12.31 6.29 -0.62
N ARG A 327 -12.86 7.26 0.10
CA ARG A 327 -13.50 8.43 -0.51
C ARG A 327 -12.48 9.28 -1.25
N ASP A 328 -11.34 9.59 -0.60
CA ASP A 328 -10.29 10.42 -1.20
C ASP A 328 -9.71 9.75 -2.46
N LEU A 329 -9.57 8.41 -2.45
CA LEU A 329 -9.24 7.63 -3.64
C LEU A 329 -10.28 7.82 -4.75
N LEU A 330 -11.57 7.68 -4.43
CA LEU A 330 -12.64 7.79 -5.41
C LEU A 330 -12.73 9.20 -5.99
N ASP A 331 -12.60 10.23 -5.16
CA ASP A 331 -12.56 11.63 -5.61
C ASP A 331 -11.44 11.81 -6.65
N THR A 332 -10.23 11.34 -6.34
CA THR A 332 -9.06 11.45 -7.22
C THR A 332 -9.21 10.60 -8.50
N ALA A 333 -9.82 9.41 -8.41
CA ALA A 333 -9.99 8.51 -9.54
C ALA A 333 -11.10 8.97 -10.49
N LEU A 334 -12.17 9.56 -9.96
CA LEU A 334 -13.36 10.01 -10.69
C LEU A 334 -13.22 11.42 -11.25
N GLU A 335 -12.37 12.27 -10.66
CA GLU A 335 -12.14 13.64 -11.14
C GLU A 335 -11.78 13.66 -12.65
N LYS A 336 -10.83 12.83 -13.08
CA LYS A 336 -10.43 12.76 -14.51
C LYS A 336 -11.49 12.08 -15.39
N LYS A 337 -12.56 11.54 -14.80
CA LYS A 337 -13.73 11.02 -15.50
C LYS A 337 -14.87 12.05 -15.57
N ASN A 338 -14.66 13.28 -15.06
CA ASN A 338 -15.71 14.26 -14.84
C ASN A 338 -16.87 13.71 -14.00
N LEU A 339 -16.55 12.84 -13.04
CA LEU A 339 -17.50 12.25 -12.12
C LEU A 339 -17.20 12.71 -10.69
N LEU A 340 -18.26 12.96 -9.93
CA LEU A 340 -18.20 13.33 -8.53
C LEU A 340 -18.63 12.14 -7.67
N THR A 341 -17.89 11.88 -6.60
CA THR A 341 -18.15 10.79 -5.67
C THR A 341 -19.43 11.02 -4.86
N THR A 342 -20.16 9.94 -4.57
CA THR A 342 -21.29 9.94 -3.64
C THR A 342 -20.99 9.08 -2.41
N PRO A 343 -21.57 9.38 -1.23
CA PRO A 343 -21.44 8.52 -0.06
C PRO A 343 -21.82 7.06 -0.32
N GLU A 344 -22.87 6.84 -1.12
CA GLU A 344 -23.38 5.54 -1.53
C GLU A 344 -22.33 4.78 -2.35
N ALA A 345 -21.69 5.44 -3.32
CA ALA A 345 -20.62 4.86 -4.10
C ALA A 345 -19.42 4.43 -3.26
N VAL A 346 -19.00 5.28 -2.30
CA VAL A 346 -17.92 4.93 -1.35
C VAL A 346 -18.32 3.69 -0.56
N SER A 347 -19.53 3.65 -0.02
CA SER A 347 -20.02 2.52 0.74
C SER A 347 -20.01 1.24 -0.09
N VAL A 348 -20.64 1.24 -1.27
CA VAL A 348 -20.74 0.06 -2.15
C VAL A 348 -19.35 -0.45 -2.53
N LEU A 349 -18.48 0.43 -3.02
CA LEU A 349 -17.17 0.01 -3.51
C LEU A 349 -16.25 -0.41 -2.37
N HIS A 350 -16.29 0.26 -1.21
CA HIS A 350 -15.54 -0.15 -0.02
C HIS A 350 -15.96 -1.53 0.48
N GLY A 351 -17.26 -1.85 0.45
CA GLY A 351 -17.76 -3.15 0.91
C GLY A 351 -17.57 -4.30 -0.06
N LEU A 352 -17.75 -4.04 -1.36
CA LEU A 352 -17.75 -5.09 -2.37
C LEU A 352 -16.37 -5.32 -3.00
N CYS A 353 -15.49 -4.32 -3.00
CA CYS A 353 -14.14 -4.46 -3.53
C CYS A 353 -13.16 -4.88 -2.43
N ARG A 354 -12.20 -5.72 -2.79
CA ARG A 354 -11.22 -6.25 -1.82
C ARG A 354 -10.26 -5.19 -1.30
N SER A 355 -9.88 -4.22 -2.13
CA SER A 355 -8.80 -3.28 -1.81
C SER A 355 -8.94 -1.94 -2.54
N PRO A 356 -8.22 -0.90 -2.11
CA PRO A 356 -8.11 0.36 -2.86
C PRO A 356 -7.62 0.13 -4.30
N LEU A 357 -6.72 -0.84 -4.49
CA LEU A 357 -6.20 -1.21 -5.80
C LEU A 357 -7.28 -1.83 -6.71
N ALA A 358 -8.21 -2.60 -6.16
CA ALA A 358 -9.33 -3.12 -6.92
C ALA A 358 -10.21 -1.97 -7.44
N ILE A 359 -10.59 -1.03 -6.58
CA ILE A 359 -11.41 0.13 -6.96
C ILE A 359 -10.72 0.98 -8.03
N ALA A 360 -9.46 1.36 -7.82
CA ALA A 360 -8.72 2.18 -8.76
C ALA A 360 -8.58 1.51 -10.14
N ASN A 361 -8.36 0.19 -10.17
CA ASN A 361 -8.33 -0.57 -11.41
C ASN A 361 -9.70 -0.67 -12.08
N GLY A 362 -10.77 -0.90 -11.30
CA GLY A 362 -12.13 -0.98 -11.82
C GLY A 362 -12.57 0.35 -12.46
N VAL A 363 -12.34 1.48 -11.78
CA VAL A 363 -12.60 2.82 -12.32
C VAL A 363 -11.80 3.06 -13.61
N ALA A 364 -10.50 2.75 -13.60
CA ALA A 364 -9.63 2.97 -14.74
C ALA A 364 -10.02 2.13 -15.98
N ARG A 365 -10.53 0.91 -15.77
CA ARG A 365 -10.90 -0.02 -16.85
C ARG A 365 -12.34 0.17 -17.35
N ALA A 366 -13.25 0.57 -16.49
CA ALA A 366 -14.68 0.53 -16.77
C ALA A 366 -15.27 1.87 -17.19
N LEU A 367 -14.66 2.98 -16.78
CA LEU A 367 -15.24 4.32 -16.94
C LEU A 367 -14.44 5.15 -17.93
N GLU A 368 -15.15 5.90 -18.76
CA GLU A 368 -14.61 6.93 -19.64
C GLU A 368 -14.98 8.33 -19.13
N PRO A 369 -14.25 9.38 -19.53
CA PRO A 369 -14.62 10.75 -19.15
C PRO A 369 -15.97 11.18 -19.73
N GLU A 370 -16.79 11.79 -18.89
CA GLU A 370 -18.06 12.39 -19.26
C GLU A 370 -17.86 13.80 -19.84
N ALA A 371 -18.78 14.25 -20.71
CA ALA A 371 -18.72 15.60 -21.28
C ALA A 371 -19.02 16.70 -20.24
N GLU A 372 -19.88 16.40 -19.27
CA GLU A 372 -20.29 17.33 -18.21
C GLU A 372 -20.05 16.69 -16.85
N THR A 373 -19.61 17.50 -15.89
CA THR A 373 -19.40 17.05 -14.51
C THR A 373 -20.73 16.64 -13.89
N ARG A 374 -20.80 15.41 -13.39
CA ARG A 374 -22.00 14.86 -12.71
C ARG A 374 -21.63 13.89 -11.60
N HIS A 375 -22.59 13.57 -10.73
CA HIS A 375 -22.39 12.49 -9.76
C HIS A 375 -22.30 11.12 -10.45
N ILE A 376 -21.47 10.25 -9.86
CA ILE A 376 -21.44 8.83 -10.20
C ILE A 376 -22.78 8.19 -9.82
N ARG A 377 -23.29 7.33 -10.70
CA ARG A 377 -24.54 6.59 -10.57
C ARG A 377 -24.28 5.13 -10.27
N SER A 378 -25.28 4.45 -9.76
CA SER A 378 -25.23 3.02 -9.46
C SER A 378 -24.80 2.14 -10.66
N VAL A 379 -25.22 2.50 -11.87
CA VAL A 379 -24.83 1.80 -13.11
C VAL A 379 -23.32 1.87 -13.38
N GLU A 380 -22.64 2.97 -13.00
CA GLU A 380 -21.18 3.04 -13.07
C GLU A 380 -20.54 2.09 -12.05
N LEU A 381 -21.10 1.96 -10.85
CA LEU A 381 -20.61 1.01 -9.83
C LEU A 381 -20.71 -0.43 -10.31
N ARG A 382 -21.82 -0.79 -10.98
CA ARG A 382 -21.97 -2.11 -11.61
C ARG A 382 -20.86 -2.36 -12.63
N ARG A 383 -20.60 -1.38 -13.52
CA ARG A 383 -19.54 -1.47 -14.54
C ARG A 383 -18.14 -1.61 -13.91
N ILE A 384 -17.85 -0.85 -12.85
CA ILE A 384 -16.60 -0.95 -12.10
C ILE A 384 -16.41 -2.39 -11.60
N ILE A 385 -17.42 -2.97 -10.92
CA ILE A 385 -17.34 -4.32 -10.35
C ILE A 385 -17.21 -5.38 -11.46
N ALA A 386 -17.93 -5.21 -12.57
CA ALA A 386 -17.87 -6.12 -13.72
C ALA A 386 -16.48 -6.18 -14.37
N ALA A 387 -15.69 -5.10 -14.27
CA ALA A 387 -14.33 -5.03 -14.83
C ALA A 387 -13.24 -5.64 -13.92
N LEU A 388 -13.62 -6.16 -12.76
CA LEU A 388 -12.72 -6.79 -11.79
C LEU A 388 -12.64 -8.30 -11.97
N SER A 389 -11.52 -8.89 -11.54
CA SER A 389 -11.45 -10.34 -11.40
C SER A 389 -12.14 -10.78 -10.09
N PRO A 390 -12.59 -12.05 -9.99
CA PRO A 390 -13.19 -12.57 -8.76
C PRO A 390 -12.32 -12.36 -7.51
N GLU A 391 -10.99 -12.43 -7.63
CA GLU A 391 -10.04 -12.27 -6.52
C GLU A 391 -9.96 -10.82 -6.00
N GLN A 392 -10.50 -9.86 -6.75
CA GLN A 392 -10.51 -8.43 -6.45
C GLN A 392 -11.80 -7.97 -5.77
N VAL A 393 -12.79 -8.85 -5.61
CA VAL A 393 -14.08 -8.55 -4.95
C VAL A 393 -14.29 -9.43 -3.71
N LEU A 394 -15.23 -9.04 -2.85
CA LEU A 394 -15.62 -9.74 -1.61
C LEU A 394 -14.40 -10.25 -0.82
N ARG A 395 -13.80 -9.34 -0.05
CA ARG A 395 -12.66 -9.65 0.81
C ARG A 395 -12.99 -10.88 1.67
N ASN A 396 -12.05 -11.82 1.75
CA ASN A 396 -12.14 -13.06 2.54
C ASN A 396 -13.31 -14.03 2.23
N ALA A 397 -14.12 -13.75 1.21
CA ALA A 397 -15.11 -14.71 0.70
C ALA A 397 -14.46 -15.86 -0.10
N SER A 398 -15.16 -16.99 -0.15
CA SER A 398 -14.77 -18.14 -0.98
C SER A 398 -14.92 -17.84 -2.49
N SER A 399 -14.44 -18.74 -3.35
CA SER A 399 -14.39 -18.50 -4.80
C SER A 399 -15.78 -18.31 -5.44
N THR A 400 -16.80 -19.04 -4.96
CA THR A 400 -18.12 -19.05 -5.57
C THR A 400 -18.86 -17.71 -5.41
N PRO A 401 -19.00 -17.12 -4.20
CA PRO A 401 -19.58 -15.78 -4.03
C PRO A 401 -18.92 -14.71 -4.90
N ARG A 402 -17.58 -14.75 -4.99
CA ARG A 402 -16.79 -13.80 -5.81
C ARG A 402 -17.12 -13.89 -7.28
N LYS A 403 -17.11 -15.11 -7.83
CA LYS A 403 -17.44 -15.37 -9.24
C LYS A 403 -18.90 -15.02 -9.54
N ALA A 404 -19.82 -15.34 -8.62
CA ALA A 404 -21.22 -15.00 -8.74
C ALA A 404 -21.43 -13.47 -8.78
N LEU A 405 -20.77 -12.72 -7.89
CA LEU A 405 -20.86 -11.26 -7.85
C LEU A 405 -20.39 -10.61 -9.16
N VAL A 406 -19.22 -11.01 -9.67
CA VAL A 406 -18.69 -10.48 -10.94
C VAL A 406 -19.61 -10.85 -12.10
N ALA A 407 -20.13 -12.09 -12.15
CA ALA A 407 -21.05 -12.52 -13.19
C ALA A 407 -22.38 -11.75 -13.16
N LEU A 408 -22.92 -11.46 -11.98
CA LEU A 408 -24.12 -10.64 -11.79
C LEU A 408 -23.87 -9.15 -12.11
N ALA A 409 -22.67 -8.64 -11.83
CA ALA A 409 -22.28 -7.28 -12.20
C ALA A 409 -22.18 -7.13 -13.73
N GLY A 410 -21.70 -8.15 -14.43
CA GLY A 410 -21.64 -8.18 -15.89
C GLY A 410 -22.95 -8.54 -16.59
N ALA A 411 -24.05 -8.74 -15.85
CA ALA A 411 -25.36 -9.05 -16.41
C ALA A 411 -26.15 -7.77 -16.69
N GLU A 412 -26.92 -7.78 -17.78
CA GLU A 412 -27.82 -6.69 -18.18
C GLU A 412 -29.30 -6.98 -17.84
N GLU A 413 -29.57 -8.19 -17.35
CA GLU A 413 -30.90 -8.68 -16.99
C GLU A 413 -30.81 -9.66 -15.81
N PHE A 414 -31.96 -10.11 -15.31
CA PHE A 414 -32.03 -11.15 -14.28
C PHE A 414 -31.48 -12.48 -14.81
N LEU A 415 -30.67 -13.16 -14.00
CA LEU A 415 -30.13 -14.47 -14.34
C LEU A 415 -30.84 -15.57 -13.55
N THR A 416 -31.32 -16.59 -14.25
CA THR A 416 -31.74 -17.84 -13.59
C THR A 416 -30.53 -18.49 -12.90
N GLN A 417 -30.76 -19.37 -11.91
CA GLN A 417 -29.68 -20.07 -11.22
C GLN A 417 -28.74 -20.81 -12.19
N SER A 418 -29.29 -21.45 -13.22
CA SER A 418 -28.51 -22.18 -14.22
C SER A 418 -27.67 -21.24 -15.08
N ALA A 419 -28.24 -20.12 -15.54
CA ALA A 419 -27.50 -19.13 -16.32
C ALA A 419 -26.38 -18.47 -15.49
N LEU A 420 -26.64 -18.19 -14.21
CA LEU A 420 -25.62 -17.67 -13.30
C LEU A 420 -24.49 -18.70 -13.07
N ALA A 421 -24.82 -19.98 -12.91
CA ALA A 421 -23.83 -21.05 -12.73
C ALA A 421 -22.88 -21.14 -13.92
N GLU A 422 -23.44 -21.13 -15.13
CA GLU A 422 -22.69 -21.15 -16.38
C GLU A 422 -21.80 -19.93 -16.51
N ARG A 423 -22.36 -18.72 -16.33
CA ARG A 423 -21.62 -17.46 -16.50
C ARG A 423 -20.52 -17.27 -15.46
N ALA A 424 -20.75 -17.68 -14.21
CA ALA A 424 -19.76 -17.63 -13.14
C ALA A 424 -18.73 -18.78 -13.22
N GLY A 425 -18.95 -19.79 -14.06
CA GLY A 425 -18.06 -20.96 -14.17
C GLY A 425 -18.00 -21.76 -12.86
N VAL A 426 -19.15 -21.99 -12.23
CA VAL A 426 -19.29 -22.73 -10.96
C VAL A 426 -20.44 -23.75 -11.05
N SER A 427 -20.48 -24.71 -10.14
CA SER A 427 -21.59 -25.65 -10.11
C SER A 427 -22.88 -24.99 -9.58
N ALA A 428 -24.03 -25.37 -10.14
CA ALA A 428 -25.32 -24.91 -9.65
C ALA A 428 -25.55 -25.26 -8.16
N ARG A 429 -24.98 -26.38 -7.69
CA ARG A 429 -24.98 -26.76 -6.27
C ARG A 429 -24.23 -25.74 -5.42
N SER A 430 -23.00 -25.40 -5.77
CA SER A 430 -22.21 -24.43 -5.02
C SER A 430 -22.87 -23.05 -4.99
N LEU A 431 -23.53 -22.62 -6.08
CA LEU A 431 -24.35 -21.41 -6.02
C LEU A 431 -25.51 -21.53 -5.05
N ARG A 432 -26.21 -22.66 -5.02
CA ARG A 432 -27.31 -22.87 -4.07
C ARG A 432 -26.85 -22.74 -2.63
N ASP A 433 -25.62 -23.19 -2.35
CA ASP A 433 -25.04 -23.21 -1.01
C ASP A 433 -24.56 -21.81 -0.55
N HIS A 434 -24.20 -20.90 -1.49
CA HIS A 434 -23.58 -19.61 -1.15
C HIS A 434 -24.39 -18.36 -1.57
N LEU A 435 -25.30 -18.48 -2.53
CA LEU A 435 -26.12 -17.36 -3.01
C LEU A 435 -27.13 -16.84 -1.97
N PRO A 436 -27.69 -17.68 -1.08
CA PRO A 436 -28.51 -17.19 0.04
C PRO A 436 -27.79 -16.13 0.87
N ASP A 437 -26.51 -16.33 1.23
CA ASP A 437 -25.75 -15.34 2.01
C ASP A 437 -25.68 -13.96 1.29
N LEU A 438 -25.57 -13.95 -0.05
CA LEU A 438 -25.57 -12.71 -0.84
C LEU A 438 -26.97 -12.07 -0.94
N VAL A 439 -28.02 -12.86 -0.86
CA VAL A 439 -29.42 -12.38 -0.84
C VAL A 439 -29.77 -11.81 0.53
N ASP A 440 -29.41 -12.52 1.60
CA ASP A 440 -29.70 -12.13 2.99
C ASP A 440 -28.94 -10.86 3.39
N THR A 441 -27.73 -10.66 2.86
CA THR A 441 -26.98 -9.40 3.01
C THR A 441 -27.52 -8.25 2.16
N GLY A 442 -28.56 -8.49 1.35
CA GLY A 442 -29.17 -7.48 0.48
C GLY A 442 -28.28 -7.01 -0.67
N ILE A 443 -27.19 -7.75 -0.98
CA ILE A 443 -26.32 -7.49 -2.14
C ILE A 443 -27.01 -7.98 -3.41
N VAL A 444 -27.69 -9.12 -3.35
CA VAL A 444 -28.39 -9.75 -4.48
C VAL A 444 -29.90 -9.75 -4.22
N ALA A 445 -30.69 -9.47 -5.25
CA ALA A 445 -32.14 -9.67 -5.22
C ALA A 445 -32.46 -11.05 -5.80
N MET A 446 -33.34 -11.80 -5.14
CA MET A 446 -33.99 -12.98 -5.71
C MET A 446 -35.45 -12.66 -6.00
N THR A 447 -35.87 -12.91 -7.24
CA THR A 447 -37.26 -12.76 -7.70
C THR A 447 -37.66 -13.97 -8.53
N ASP A 448 -38.93 -14.04 -8.95
CA ASP A 448 -39.40 -15.08 -9.89
C ASP A 448 -38.65 -15.04 -11.24
N ALA A 449 -38.15 -13.86 -11.64
CA ALA A 449 -37.36 -13.69 -12.86
C ALA A 449 -35.90 -14.19 -12.72
N GLY A 450 -35.46 -14.48 -11.49
CA GLY A 450 -34.10 -14.92 -11.17
C GLY A 450 -33.37 -13.94 -10.25
N TYR A 451 -32.04 -13.95 -10.35
CA TYR A 451 -31.12 -13.20 -9.50
C TYR A 451 -30.58 -11.97 -10.21
N ARG A 452 -30.40 -10.88 -9.45
CA ARG A 452 -29.67 -9.69 -9.90
C ARG A 452 -28.80 -9.12 -8.78
N LEU A 453 -27.69 -8.49 -9.15
CA LEU A 453 -26.99 -7.57 -8.24
C LEU A 453 -27.89 -6.36 -7.98
N GLN A 454 -27.98 -5.88 -6.73
CA GLN A 454 -28.73 -4.68 -6.35
C GLN A 454 -27.98 -3.40 -6.75
N LEU A 455 -27.77 -3.24 -8.07
CA LEU A 455 -27.30 -2.03 -8.73
C LEU A 455 -28.15 -1.79 -9.98
N SER A 456 -28.11 -0.59 -10.55
CA SER A 456 -28.94 -0.18 -11.70
C SER A 456 -28.40 -0.74 -13.02
N PHE A 457 -29.27 -1.37 -13.82
CA PHE A 457 -28.87 -1.93 -15.11
C PHE A 457 -28.43 -0.81 -16.07
N ALA A 458 -27.60 -1.18 -17.04
CA ALA A 458 -27.16 -0.25 -18.09
C ALA A 458 -28.24 0.01 -19.14
N GLU A 459 -29.47 -0.44 -18.88
CA GLU A 459 -30.64 -0.32 -19.74
C GLU A 459 -30.72 1.06 -20.38
N THR A 460 -30.79 1.07 -21.71
CA THR A 460 -30.70 2.29 -22.50
C THR A 460 -32.07 2.85 -22.87
N ASP A 461 -33.08 1.99 -23.04
CA ASP A 461 -34.42 2.33 -23.51
C ASP A 461 -35.50 1.51 -22.77
N ARG A 462 -36.66 2.13 -22.53
CA ARG A 462 -37.91 1.45 -22.10
C ARG A 462 -39.04 1.85 -23.03
N ASP A 463 -39.87 0.89 -23.43
CA ASP A 463 -41.05 1.12 -24.27
C ASP A 463 -42.29 1.61 -23.48
N ASP A 464 -42.17 1.73 -22.15
CA ASP A 464 -43.26 2.06 -21.22
C ASP A 464 -43.38 3.57 -20.89
N GLY A 465 -42.44 4.39 -21.35
CA GLY A 465 -42.41 5.84 -21.09
C GLY A 465 -41.84 6.22 -19.72
N GLU A 466 -41.33 5.26 -18.93
CA GLU A 466 -40.57 5.53 -17.71
C GLU A 466 -39.09 5.81 -18.04
N LEU A 467 -38.37 6.44 -17.10
CA LEU A 467 -36.92 6.63 -17.26
C LEU A 467 -36.22 5.26 -17.23
N PRO A 468 -35.29 4.98 -18.16
CA PRO A 468 -34.47 3.77 -18.13
C PRO A 468 -33.78 3.57 -16.78
N GLU A 469 -33.61 2.32 -16.34
CA GLU A 469 -33.05 2.01 -15.02
C GLU A 469 -31.67 2.65 -14.80
N ARG A 470 -30.89 2.91 -15.86
CA ARG A 470 -29.58 3.60 -15.79
C ARG A 470 -29.62 4.99 -15.13
N TYR A 471 -30.81 5.60 -15.04
CA TYR A 471 -31.04 6.90 -14.40
C TYR A 471 -31.73 6.79 -13.03
N GLN A 472 -32.09 5.57 -12.61
CA GLN A 472 -32.70 5.29 -11.32
C GLN A 472 -31.66 4.60 -10.45
N ASP A 473 -31.12 5.28 -9.45
CA ASP A 473 -30.11 4.69 -8.58
C ASP A 473 -30.72 3.61 -7.68
N ILE A 474 -30.37 2.36 -7.97
CA ILE A 474 -30.66 1.18 -7.14
C ILE A 474 -29.37 0.86 -6.39
N TYR A 475 -29.42 0.75 -5.07
CA TYR A 475 -28.28 0.31 -4.28
C TYR A 475 -28.64 -0.94 -3.50
N PRO A 476 -27.64 -1.68 -2.98
CA PRO A 476 -27.89 -2.73 -2.00
C PRO A 476 -28.74 -2.21 -0.82
N GLN A 477 -29.58 -3.07 -0.23
CA GLN A 477 -30.60 -2.66 0.75
C GLN A 477 -30.03 -1.85 1.93
N TRP A 478 -28.81 -2.21 2.37
CA TRP A 478 -28.11 -1.55 3.46
C TRP A 478 -27.60 -0.12 3.13
N VAL A 479 -27.60 0.28 1.86
CA VAL A 479 -27.33 1.64 1.38
C VAL A 479 -28.63 2.42 1.17
N SER A 480 -29.69 1.77 0.66
CA SER A 480 -30.89 2.43 0.17
C SER A 480 -32.02 2.64 1.20
N ASP A 481 -32.06 1.88 2.29
CA ASP A 481 -33.18 1.93 3.25
C ASP A 481 -32.72 2.48 4.62
N PRO A 482 -33.15 3.68 5.05
CA PRO A 482 -32.83 4.26 6.37
C PRO A 482 -33.30 3.44 7.58
N THR A 483 -34.26 2.54 7.39
CA THR A 483 -34.78 1.63 8.44
C THR A 483 -33.97 0.34 8.55
N VAL A 484 -33.18 0.01 7.53
CA VAL A 484 -32.18 -1.09 7.49
C VAL A 484 -30.75 -0.56 7.63
N SER A 485 -30.50 0.69 7.22
CA SER A 485 -29.37 1.55 7.60
C SER A 485 -29.58 1.94 9.05
N ASN A 486 -29.42 0.95 9.91
CA ASN A 486 -29.43 1.10 11.34
C ASN A 486 -28.61 2.32 11.75
N ASP A 487 -29.13 3.10 12.70
CA ASP A 487 -28.29 3.98 13.49
C ASP A 487 -27.00 3.19 13.84
N VAL A 488 -25.83 3.81 13.68
CA VAL A 488 -24.53 3.18 13.99
C VAL A 488 -24.57 2.45 15.35
N HIS A 489 -25.38 2.94 16.30
CA HIS A 489 -25.68 2.28 17.57
C HIS A 489 -26.40 0.92 17.41
N ALA A 490 -27.46 0.85 16.62
CA ALA A 490 -28.19 -0.38 16.33
C ALA A 490 -27.37 -1.35 15.47
N ALA A 491 -26.58 -0.85 14.51
CA ALA A 491 -25.64 -1.64 13.71
C ALA A 491 -24.55 -2.27 14.59
N ALA A 492 -23.97 -1.48 15.50
CA ALA A 492 -23.02 -1.99 16.49
C ALA A 492 -23.68 -3.02 17.42
N GLY A 493 -24.95 -2.85 17.78
CA GLY A 493 -25.73 -3.84 18.53
C GLY A 493 -25.88 -5.16 17.77
N ALA A 494 -26.29 -5.11 16.50
CA ALA A 494 -26.43 -6.27 15.64
C ALA A 494 -25.10 -7.01 15.45
N LEU A 495 -24.00 -6.29 15.19
CA LEU A 495 -22.66 -6.86 15.07
C LEU A 495 -22.23 -7.61 16.34
N ARG A 496 -22.48 -7.02 17.52
CA ARG A 496 -22.18 -7.69 18.81
C ARG A 496 -22.97 -8.98 18.95
N THR A 497 -24.28 -8.91 18.76
CA THR A 497 -25.17 -10.08 18.88
C THR A 497 -24.76 -11.18 17.92
N ALA A 498 -24.45 -10.84 16.67
CA ALA A 498 -23.99 -11.80 15.66
C ALA A 498 -22.64 -12.42 16.01
N ARG A 499 -21.66 -11.63 16.48
CA ARG A 499 -20.38 -12.18 16.95
C ARG A 499 -20.53 -13.12 18.13
N CYS A 500 -21.38 -12.77 19.09
CA CYS A 500 -21.67 -13.65 20.21
C CYS A 500 -22.33 -14.95 19.73
N HIS A 501 -23.28 -14.86 18.79
CA HIS A 501 -24.03 -16.02 18.29
C HIS A 501 -23.16 -17.00 17.51
N HIS A 502 -22.26 -16.48 16.67
CA HIS A 502 -21.37 -17.30 15.85
C HIS A 502 -20.10 -17.72 16.59
N GLY A 503 -19.80 -17.05 17.70
CA GLY A 503 -18.61 -17.23 18.52
C GLY A 503 -18.53 -18.58 19.26
N PRO A 504 -17.43 -18.80 20.00
CA PRO A 504 -17.16 -20.07 20.68
C PRO A 504 -18.20 -20.44 21.74
N ASP A 505 -18.96 -19.45 22.24
CA ASP A 505 -20.01 -19.63 23.24
C ASP A 505 -21.34 -20.12 22.64
N GLY A 506 -21.45 -20.18 21.31
CA GLY A 506 -22.61 -20.70 20.59
C GLY A 506 -23.78 -19.71 20.46
N PRO A 507 -24.93 -20.17 19.95
CA PRO A 507 -26.01 -19.29 19.52
C PRO A 507 -26.65 -18.54 20.70
N VAL A 508 -26.75 -17.21 20.54
CA VAL A 508 -27.42 -16.31 21.50
C VAL A 508 -28.92 -16.64 21.59
N PRO A 509 -29.53 -16.69 22.79
CA PRO A 509 -30.93 -17.04 22.95
C PRO A 509 -31.87 -15.96 22.37
N PRO A 510 -33.08 -16.33 21.89
CA PRO A 510 -33.96 -15.42 21.14
C PRO A 510 -34.35 -14.11 21.82
N LYS A 511 -34.36 -14.10 23.15
CA LYS A 511 -34.66 -12.94 24.00
C LYS A 511 -33.57 -11.85 24.01
N GLU A 512 -32.37 -12.20 23.54
CA GLU A 512 -31.19 -11.32 23.46
C GLU A 512 -30.93 -10.85 22.01
N ILE A 513 -31.76 -11.28 21.06
CA ILE A 513 -31.72 -10.88 19.65
C ILE A 513 -32.52 -9.58 19.51
N GLY A 514 -31.83 -8.47 19.21
CA GLY A 514 -32.47 -7.20 18.86
C GLY A 514 -33.07 -7.23 17.45
N PHE A 515 -33.88 -6.22 17.11
CA PHE A 515 -34.67 -6.09 15.86
C PHE A 515 -33.87 -6.11 14.54
N ALA A 516 -32.54 -6.04 14.60
CA ALA A 516 -31.66 -6.01 13.42
C ALA A 516 -30.62 -7.14 13.41
N GLY A 517 -30.60 -7.99 14.43
CA GLY A 517 -29.57 -9.01 14.61
C GLY A 517 -29.88 -10.32 13.88
N ASP A 518 -31.16 -10.63 13.71
CA ASP A 518 -31.73 -11.86 13.18
C ASP A 518 -31.15 -12.26 11.81
N VAL A 519 -31.04 -11.33 10.87
CA VAL A 519 -30.47 -11.59 9.53
C VAL A 519 -28.99 -12.02 9.59
N LEU A 520 -28.23 -11.50 10.56
CA LEU A 520 -26.82 -11.85 10.71
C LEU A 520 -26.61 -13.22 11.35
N LEU A 521 -27.61 -13.77 12.05
CA LEU A 521 -27.48 -15.04 12.80
C LEU A 521 -27.61 -16.25 11.88
N GLU A 522 -28.26 -16.09 10.73
CA GLU A 522 -28.48 -17.19 9.77
C GLU A 522 -27.29 -17.40 8.83
N LEU A 523 -26.27 -16.55 8.89
CA LEU A 523 -25.07 -16.63 8.06
C LEU A 523 -24.28 -17.91 8.31
N THR A 524 -23.98 -18.65 7.23
CA THR A 524 -23.27 -19.93 7.31
C THR A 524 -21.76 -19.77 7.48
N GLU A 525 -21.17 -18.74 6.86
CA GLU A 525 -19.75 -18.35 6.97
C GLU A 525 -19.65 -16.87 7.39
N PRO A 526 -19.98 -16.54 8.65
CA PRO A 526 -20.29 -15.18 9.07
C PRO A 526 -19.07 -14.28 9.24
N TRP A 527 -17.91 -14.84 9.61
CA TRP A 527 -16.77 -14.08 10.10
C TRP A 527 -16.19 -13.06 9.11
N PRO A 528 -15.95 -13.41 7.83
CA PRO A 528 -15.49 -12.42 6.83
C PRO A 528 -16.45 -11.24 6.67
N LEU A 529 -17.76 -11.49 6.77
CA LEU A 529 -18.78 -10.47 6.63
C LEU A 529 -18.92 -9.62 7.89
N LEU A 530 -18.88 -10.24 9.08
CA LEU A 530 -19.02 -9.56 10.37
C LEU A 530 -17.79 -8.73 10.77
N ASP A 531 -16.59 -9.19 10.42
CA ASP A 531 -15.36 -8.54 10.87
C ASP A 531 -14.92 -7.39 9.99
N GLU A 532 -15.22 -7.44 8.70
CA GLU A 532 -14.58 -6.54 7.73
C GLU A 532 -15.57 -5.82 6.85
N VAL A 533 -16.59 -6.52 6.34
CA VAL A 533 -17.56 -5.93 5.41
C VAL A 533 -18.56 -5.10 6.20
N LEU A 534 -19.36 -5.69 7.07
CA LEU A 534 -20.47 -5.02 7.74
C LEU A 534 -20.08 -3.82 8.62
N PRO A 535 -18.97 -3.84 9.41
CA PRO A 535 -18.54 -2.65 10.16
C PRO A 535 -18.14 -1.47 9.26
N ALA A 536 -17.52 -1.77 8.12
CA ALA A 536 -17.18 -0.79 7.09
C ALA A 536 -18.43 -0.22 6.40
N LEU A 537 -19.42 -1.08 6.15
CA LEU A 537 -20.68 -0.71 5.52
C LEU A 537 -21.56 0.18 6.40
N TRP A 538 -21.62 -0.11 7.71
CA TRP A 538 -22.42 0.65 8.67
C TRP A 538 -21.71 1.87 9.28
N ALA A 539 -20.54 2.24 8.75
CA ALA A 539 -19.72 3.35 9.24
C ALA A 539 -19.35 3.25 10.74
N VAL A 540 -19.42 2.05 11.30
CA VAL A 540 -19.12 1.74 12.70
C VAL A 540 -17.65 2.03 12.98
N THR A 541 -16.77 1.73 12.02
CA THR A 541 -15.33 2.00 12.10
C THR A 541 -14.97 3.50 12.11
N ALA A 542 -15.90 4.37 11.72
CA ALA A 542 -15.66 5.81 11.64
C ALA A 542 -15.91 6.54 12.97
N ARG A 543 -16.76 6.01 13.87
CA ARG A 543 -17.08 6.65 15.17
C ARG A 543 -16.19 6.11 16.28
N ALA A 544 -15.51 7.01 16.99
CA ALA A 544 -14.58 6.67 18.08
C ALA A 544 -15.20 5.71 19.12
N CYS A 545 -16.46 5.94 19.50
CA CYS A 545 -17.17 5.10 20.48
C CYS A 545 -17.36 3.63 20.08
N TYR A 546 -17.22 3.28 18.80
CA TYR A 546 -17.31 1.90 18.30
C TYR A 546 -16.01 1.37 17.71
N ARG A 547 -15.07 2.26 17.38
CA ARG A 547 -13.79 1.90 16.81
C ARG A 547 -12.97 1.02 17.74
N GLU A 548 -13.02 1.27 19.04
CA GLU A 548 -12.21 0.55 20.03
C GLU A 548 -13.01 -0.56 20.75
N ASP A 549 -14.29 -0.74 20.41
CA ASP A 549 -15.16 -1.73 21.06
C ASP A 549 -14.88 -3.11 20.47
N ALA A 550 -14.14 -3.94 21.21
CA ALA A 550 -13.70 -5.27 20.77
C ALA A 550 -14.84 -6.19 20.28
N ALA A 551 -16.07 -6.01 20.77
CA ALA A 551 -17.23 -6.80 20.36
C ALA A 551 -17.82 -6.33 19.02
N VAL A 552 -17.46 -5.11 18.58
CA VAL A 552 -17.96 -4.44 17.38
C VAL A 552 -16.89 -4.34 16.28
N ALA A 553 -15.64 -4.11 16.67
CA ALA A 553 -14.51 -3.93 15.79
C ALA A 553 -13.98 -5.24 15.18
N GLY A 554 -14.22 -6.37 15.87
CA GLY A 554 -13.33 -7.52 15.70
C GLY A 554 -11.91 -7.11 16.09
N GLY A 555 -10.92 -7.98 16.00
CA GLY A 555 -9.53 -7.58 16.31
C GLY A 555 -8.92 -6.54 15.36
N ALA A 556 -9.70 -5.86 14.50
CA ALA A 556 -9.24 -5.24 13.26
C ALA A 556 -9.25 -3.71 13.19
N LEU A 557 -9.67 -2.97 14.23
CA LEU A 557 -9.70 -1.50 14.15
C LEU A 557 -8.38 -0.84 14.57
N VAL A 558 -7.60 -0.55 13.52
CA VAL A 558 -6.81 0.66 13.21
C VAL A 558 -6.61 1.64 14.37
N GLU A 559 -5.86 1.24 15.38
CA GLU A 559 -4.85 2.16 15.87
C GLU A 559 -3.76 2.22 14.79
N ARG A 560 -3.34 3.43 14.41
CA ARG A 560 -2.07 3.59 13.71
C ARG A 560 -1.01 3.22 14.72
N GLU A 561 -0.67 1.94 14.80
CA GLU A 561 0.44 1.47 15.59
C GLU A 561 1.68 2.19 15.05
N THR A 562 2.09 3.16 15.85
CA THR A 562 3.17 4.07 15.52
C THR A 562 4.38 3.54 16.26
N GLU A 563 5.25 2.87 15.52
CA GLU A 563 6.49 2.39 16.07
C GLU A 563 7.48 3.54 16.20
N ILE A 564 8.27 3.52 17.27
CA ILE A 564 9.33 4.49 17.47
C ILE A 564 10.64 3.83 17.05
N MET A 565 11.22 4.33 15.96
CA MET A 565 12.61 4.07 15.62
C MET A 565 13.49 4.88 16.56
N GLY A 566 14.46 4.22 17.22
CA GLY A 566 15.29 4.85 18.24
C GLY A 566 14.73 4.69 19.66
N ARG A 567 15.33 5.39 20.63
CA ARG A 567 14.83 5.38 22.02
C ARG A 567 13.61 6.28 22.07
N ARG A 568 12.58 5.89 22.83
CA ARG A 568 11.45 6.78 23.09
C ARG A 568 11.96 8.03 23.82
N PRO A 569 12.00 9.21 23.18
CA PRO A 569 12.61 10.37 23.80
C PRO A 569 11.79 10.84 25.00
N ARG A 570 12.45 11.38 26.02
CA ARG A 570 11.76 12.05 27.12
C ARG A 570 11.26 13.41 26.63
N GLN A 571 9.96 13.58 26.52
CA GLN A 571 9.37 14.91 26.32
C GLN A 571 9.24 15.58 27.68
N LEU A 572 10.00 16.65 27.89
CA LEU A 572 9.79 17.54 29.03
C LEU A 572 8.50 18.34 28.80
N SER A 573 7.67 18.47 29.82
CA SER A 573 6.54 19.38 29.78
C SER A 573 7.02 20.83 29.60
N LEU A 574 6.18 21.68 29.01
CA LEU A 574 6.46 23.13 28.88
C LEU A 574 6.85 23.77 30.22
N GLN A 575 6.33 23.25 31.34
CA GLN A 575 6.70 23.72 32.68
C GLN A 575 8.14 23.33 33.05
N GLU A 576 8.52 22.08 32.88
CA GLU A 576 9.89 21.58 33.17
C GLU A 576 10.96 22.24 32.28
N ALA A 577 10.63 22.49 31.00
CA ALA A 577 11.52 23.19 30.07
C ALA A 577 11.78 24.65 30.47
N THR A 578 10.83 25.30 31.15
CA THR A 578 10.97 26.69 31.61
C THR A 578 11.57 26.84 33.01
N THR A 579 11.45 25.84 33.88
CA THR A 579 11.92 25.94 35.27
C THR A 579 13.29 25.31 35.53
N GLY A 580 13.77 24.43 34.64
CA GLY A 580 15.06 23.75 34.82
C GLY A 580 15.11 22.80 36.02
N GLU A 581 13.98 22.55 36.69
CA GLU A 581 13.87 21.58 37.78
C GLU A 581 13.32 20.25 37.24
N LEU A 582 14.18 19.23 37.30
CA LEU A 582 13.81 17.83 37.10
C LEU A 582 12.89 17.40 38.25
N VAL A 583 11.62 17.14 37.96
CA VAL A 583 10.73 16.43 38.90
C VAL A 583 10.92 14.93 38.65
N GLY A 584 11.43 14.23 39.66
CA GLY A 584 11.97 12.86 39.55
C GLY A 584 10.95 11.73 39.45
#